data_AF-A0A160FUC9-F1
#
_entry.id   AF-A0A160FUC9-F1
#
_cell.length_a   1.000
_cell.length_b   1.000
_cell.length_c   1.000
_cell.angle_alpha   90.00
_cell.angle_beta   90.00
_cell.angle_gamma   90.00
#
_symmetry.space_group_name_H-M   'P 1'
#
loop_
_entity.id
_entity.type
_entity.pdbx_description
1 polymer ?
#
loop_
_entity_poly.entity_id
_entity_poly.type
_entity_poly.pdbx_seq_one_letter_code
_entity_poly.pdbx_strand_id
1 'polypeptide(L)' 'MRLIEEYKVRADSNGYADSGEVGYVRRHRSRLNLALRAVVAARRALVKFREERRIKDAVLHKIAAELDLEEFRLHLLLGP' A
#
# COMPACT_ATOMS: atom_id res chain seq x y z
N MET A 1 13.82 -1.06 11.78
CA MET A 1 12.67 -1.36 12.66
C MET A 1 11.35 -1.67 11.94
N ARG A 2 11.14 -1.30 10.67
CA ARG A 2 9.88 -1.55 9.91
C ARG A 2 9.46 -3.03 9.78
N LEU A 3 10.41 -3.93 9.59
CA LEU A 3 10.13 -5.35 9.33
C LEU A 3 9.48 -6.06 10.52
N ILE A 4 9.88 -5.71 11.75
CA ILE A 4 9.36 -6.33 12.99
C ILE A 4 7.91 -5.88 13.25
N GLU A 5 7.60 -4.60 13.03
CA GLU A 5 6.22 -4.10 13.14
C GLU A 5 5.31 -4.77 12.11
N GLU A 6 5.79 -4.93 10.88
CA GLU A 6 5.05 -5.58 9.81
C GLU A 6 4.79 -7.07 10.11
N TYR A 7 5.76 -7.75 10.71
CA TYR A 7 5.59 -9.12 11.20
C TYR A 7 4.58 -9.22 12.34
N LYS A 8 4.58 -8.26 13.27
CA LYS A 8 3.58 -8.21 14.35
C LYS A 8 2.17 -8.04 13.81
N VAL A 9 1.96 -7.12 12.86
CA VAL A 9 0.65 -6.91 12.23
C VAL A 9 0.15 -8.18 11.53
N ARG A 10 1.04 -8.95 10.88
CA ARG A 10 0.67 -10.25 10.29
C ARG A 10 0.37 -11.32 11.33
N ALA A 11 1.18 -11.42 12.38
CA ALA A 11 0.95 -12.35 13.48
C ALA A 11 -0.39 -12.07 14.17
N ASP A 12 -0.68 -10.80 14.43
CA ASP A 12 -1.95 -10.35 14.98
C ASP A 12 -3.11 -10.67 14.04
N SER A 13 -3.00 -10.33 12.74
CA SER A 13 -4.06 -10.62 11.75
C SER A 13 -4.34 -12.12 11.61
N ASN A 14 -3.31 -12.96 11.68
CA ASN A 14 -3.45 -14.42 11.67
C ASN A 14 -4.07 -14.93 12.98
N GLY A 15 -3.68 -14.37 14.13
CA GLY A 15 -4.29 -14.69 15.42
C GLY A 15 -5.77 -14.31 15.50
N TYR A 16 -6.16 -13.17 14.90
CA TYR A 16 -7.57 -12.75 14.79
C TYR A 16 -8.37 -13.57 13.78
N ALA A 17 -7.73 -14.14 12.77
CA ALA A 17 -8.36 -15.07 11.84
C ALA A 17 -8.70 -16.40 12.52
N ASP A 18 -7.84 -16.85 13.44
CA ASP A 18 -8.03 -18.08 14.24
C ASP A 18 -9.07 -17.89 15.37
N SER A 19 -9.15 -16.69 15.95
CA SER A 19 -10.11 -16.38 17.04
C SER A 19 -11.55 -16.09 16.58
N GLY A 20 -11.82 -16.11 15.26
CA GLY A 20 -13.17 -15.87 14.72
C GLY A 20 -13.57 -14.39 14.63
N GLU A 21 -12.66 -13.44 14.84
CA GLU A 21 -12.91 -11.99 14.68
C GLU A 21 -12.90 -11.55 13.21
N VAL A 22 -13.80 -12.12 12.40
CA VAL A 22 -13.98 -11.83 10.97
C VAL A 22 -14.13 -10.33 10.68
N GLY A 23 -14.70 -9.57 11.62
CA GLY A 23 -14.84 -8.12 11.51
C GLY A 23 -13.52 -7.34 11.48
N TYR A 24 -12.52 -7.76 12.25
CA TYR A 24 -11.20 -7.12 12.26
C TYR A 24 -10.47 -7.37 10.93
N VAL A 25 -10.41 -8.64 10.51
CA VAL A 25 -9.78 -9.06 9.25
C VAL A 25 -10.41 -8.34 8.05
N ARG A 26 -11.75 -8.26 8.02
CA ARG A 26 -12.48 -7.56 6.94
C ARG A 26 -12.18 -6.06 6.92
N ARG A 27 -12.14 -5.38 8.08
CA ARG A 27 -11.79 -3.95 8.17
C ARG A 27 -10.34 -3.71 7.73
N HIS A 28 -9.42 -4.56 8.17
CA HIS A 28 -8.01 -4.47 7.79
C HIS A 28 -7.84 -4.63 6.28
N ARG A 29 -8.42 -5.68 5.70
CA ARG A 29 -8.41 -5.92 4.25
C ARG A 29 -9.04 -4.76 3.46
N SER A 30 -10.15 -4.19 3.94
CA SER A 30 -10.76 -3.00 3.31
C SER A 30 -9.84 -1.79 3.32
N ARG A 31 -9.11 -1.55 4.43
CA ARG A 31 -8.13 -0.45 4.52
C ARG A 31 -6.95 -0.65 3.56
N LEU A 32 -6.41 -1.87 3.45
CA LEU A 32 -5.34 -2.18 2.51
C LEU A 32 -5.80 -1.98 1.05
N ASN A 33 -7.02 -2.40 0.70
CA ASN A 33 -7.58 -2.16 -0.62
C ASN A 33 -7.78 -0.66 -0.92
N LEU A 34 -8.19 0.13 0.07
CA LEU A 34 -8.30 1.59 -0.08
C LEU A 34 -6.92 2.23 -0.33
N ALA A 35 -5.90 1.81 0.42
CA ALA A 35 -4.53 2.27 0.22
C ALA A 35 -4.02 1.92 -1.19
N LEU A 36 -4.29 0.71 -1.68
CA LEU A 36 -3.91 0.29 -3.03
C LEU A 36 -4.58 1.16 -4.10
N ARG A 37 -5.88 1.46 -3.94
CA ARG A 37 -6.59 2.38 -4.84
C ARG A 37 -5.99 3.79 -4.83
N ALA A 38 -5.57 4.27 -3.67
CA ALA A 38 -4.91 5.57 -3.55
C ALA A 38 -3.56 5.59 -4.27
N VAL A 39 -2.76 4.52 -4.16
CA VAL A 39 -1.48 4.37 -4.89
C VAL A 39 -1.71 4.38 -6.40
N VAL A 40 -2.71 3.65 -6.90
CA VAL A 40 -3.08 3.66 -8.33
C VAL A 40 -3.51 5.05 -8.80
N ALA A 41 -4.30 5.76 -7.99
CA ALA A 41 -4.71 7.13 -8.29
C ALA A 41 -3.52 8.09 -8.32
N ALA A 42 -2.58 7.98 -7.37
CA ALA A 42 -1.36 8.76 -7.32
C ALA A 42 -0.48 8.52 -8.57
N ARG A 43 -0.36 7.26 -9.02
CA ARG A 43 0.39 6.94 -10.25
C ARG A 43 -0.25 7.60 -11.49
N ARG A 44 -1.58 7.59 -11.60
CA ARG A 44 -2.30 8.31 -12.68
C ARG A 44 -2.06 9.82 -12.61
N ALA A 45 -2.01 10.39 -11.41
CA ALA A 45 -1.72 11.82 -11.23
C ALA A 45 -0.28 12.16 -11.63
N LEU A 46 0.71 11.32 -11.31
CA LEU A 46 2.10 11.51 -11.74
C LEU A 46 2.24 11.53 -13.26
N VAL A 47 1.51 10.68 -13.98
CA VAL A 47 1.50 10.69 -15.45
C VAL A 47 1.03 12.05 -15.97
N LYS A 48 -0.07 12.59 -15.41
CA LYS A 48 -0.57 13.92 -15.78
C LYS A 48 0.46 15.02 -15.47
N PHE A 49 1.10 14.98 -14.30
CA PHE A 49 2.13 15.96 -13.95
C PHE A 49 3.36 15.91 -14.86
N ARG A 50 3.71 14.72 -15.35
CA ARG A 50 4.76 14.54 -16.37
C ARG A 50 4.36 15.15 -17.71
N GLU A 51 3.14 14.88 -18.16
CA GLU A 51 2.59 15.44 -19.41
C GLU A 51 2.52 16.98 -19.36
N GLU A 52 2.09 17.53 -18.22
CA GLU A 52 1.99 18.98 -18.00
C GLU A 52 3.37 19.65 -17.74
N ARG A 53 4.47 18.87 -17.63
CA ARG A 53 5.83 19.34 -17.27
C ARG A 53 5.88 20.24 -16.02
N ARG A 54 4.97 20.04 -15.08
CA ARG A 54 4.83 20.90 -13.88
C ARG A 54 5.81 20.57 -12.77
N ILE A 55 6.45 19.40 -12.83
CA ILE A 55 7.35 18.88 -11.82
C ILE A 55 8.63 18.41 -12.52
N LYS A 56 9.78 18.60 -11.88
CA LYS A 56 11.07 18.10 -12.37
C LYS A 56 11.05 16.57 -12.48
N ASP A 57 11.56 16.02 -13.58
CA ASP A 57 11.60 14.57 -13.83
C ASP A 57 12.25 13.78 -12.70
N ALA A 58 13.33 14.29 -12.09
CA ALA A 58 13.99 13.62 -10.95
C ALA A 58 13.05 13.44 -9.74
N VAL A 59 12.16 14.42 -9.50
CA VAL A 59 11.17 14.34 -8.42
C VAL A 59 10.07 13.35 -8.79
N LEU A 60 9.62 13.36 -10.05
CA LEU A 60 8.63 12.39 -10.54
C LEU A 60 9.14 10.95 -10.41
N HIS A 61 10.39 10.69 -10.79
CA HIS A 61 11.01 9.37 -10.68
C HIS A 61 11.14 8.90 -9.23
N LYS A 62 11.50 9.81 -8.31
CA LYS A 62 11.57 9.48 -6.88
C LYS A 62 10.20 9.09 -6.34
N ILE A 63 9.16 9.87 -6.63
CA ILE A 63 7.79 9.57 -6.17
C ILE A 63 7.30 8.26 -6.81
N ALA A 64 7.59 8.03 -8.09
CA ALA A 64 7.25 6.77 -8.75
C ALA A 64 7.87 5.55 -8.04
N ALA A 65 9.17 5.61 -7.73
CA ALA A 65 9.85 4.53 -7.00
C ALA A 65 9.27 4.29 -5.60
N GLU A 66 8.89 5.36 -4.88
CA GLU A 66 8.22 5.23 -3.58
C GLU A 66 6.83 4.58 -3.70
N LEU A 67 6.07 4.92 -4.75
CA LEU A 67 4.78 4.28 -5.03
C LEU A 67 4.92 2.80 -5.43
N ASP A 68 5.94 2.45 -6.20
CA ASP A 68 6.23 1.06 -6.59
C ASP A 68 6.52 0.19 -5.35
N LEU A 69 7.31 0.70 -4.41
CA LEU A 69 7.59 0.02 -3.14
C LEU A 69 6.34 -0.14 -2.29
N GLU A 70 5.50 0.90 -2.21
CA GLU A 70 4.26 0.84 -1.42
C GLU A 70 3.24 -0.11 -2.07
N GLU A 71 3.11 -0.13 -3.39
CA GLU A 71 2.26 -1.08 -4.12
C GLU A 71 2.69 -2.53 -3.84
N PHE A 72 3.99 -2.82 -3.97
CA PHE A 72 4.55 -4.14 -3.66
C PHE A 72 4.25 -4.55 -2.21
N ARG A 73 4.46 -3.64 -1.26
CA ARG A 73 4.17 -3.86 0.15
C ARG A 73 2.69 -4.17 0.41
N LEU A 74 1.78 -3.41 -0.19
CA LEU A 74 0.34 -3.61 -0.05
C LEU A 74 -0.11 -4.95 -0.64
N HIS A 75 0.45 -5.36 -1.78
CA HIS A 75 0.19 -6.70 -2.34
C HIS A 75 0.65 -7.81 -1.41
N LEU A 76 1.84 -7.69 -0.81
CA LEU A 76 2.31 -8.66 0.18
C LEU A 76 1.43 -8.74 1.42
N LEU A 77 0.83 -7.62 1.85
CA LEU A 77 -0.07 -7.57 3.00
C LEU A 77 -1.48 -8.09 2.70
N LEU A 78 -1.95 -7.96 1.46
CA LEU A 78 -3.24 -8.50 1.03
C LEU A 78 -3.21 -10.02 0.86
N GLY A 79 -2.01 -10.60 0.72
CA GLY A 79 -1.83 -12.03 0.44
C GLY A 79 -2.17 -12.39 -1.02
N PRO A 80 -1.79 -13.59 -1.47
CA PRO A 80 -2.25 -14.14 -2.75
C PRO A 80 -3.77 -14.34 -2.79
#